data_AF-A0A290WX00-F1
#
_entry.id   AF-A0A290WX00-F1
#
_cell.length_a   1.000
_cell.length_b   1.000
_cell.length_c   1.000
_cell.angle_alpha   90.00
_cell.angle_beta   90.00
_cell.angle_gamma   90.00
#
_symmetry.space_group_name_H-M   'P 1'
#
loop_
_entity.id
_entity.type
_entity.pdbx_description
1 polymer ?
#
loop_
_entity_poly.entity_id
_entity_poly.type
_entity_poly.pdbx_seq_one_letter_code
_entity_poly.pdbx_strand_id
1 'polypeptide(L)'
;MNSILAVHPYLRCDDVSLMRPALAMAGLLLLLAALLWRRLRWRQSKVTASATAADLHQQLQLRKATQTAKTADTADTAPPPQPEALDTPPFELARLDAMFGYDRRLQGEILALFVAETRDRLAGIAHALRCERPAPARMLAQEIVDSSYAMGLLPLHALARQAVHAGFSNDIGALRRLHADLLMALDVLSQAVTALQTGAAQVDDCSGMGSRP
;
A
#
# COMPACT_ATOMS: atom_id res chain seq x y z
N MET A 1 46.81 -68.04 -7.13
CA MET A 1 45.35 -68.10 -7.35
C MET A 1 44.64 -67.95 -6.01
N ASN A 2 43.67 -67.04 -5.99
CA ASN A 2 42.54 -66.94 -5.05
C ASN A 2 42.82 -66.59 -3.58
N SER A 3 42.55 -65.32 -3.22
CA SER A 3 41.73 -64.88 -2.09
C SER A 3 42.02 -63.40 -1.79
N ILE A 4 41.19 -62.49 -2.28
CA ILE A 4 41.19 -61.09 -1.79
C ILE A 4 39.74 -60.69 -1.51
N LEU A 5 39.37 -60.84 -0.24
CA LEU A 5 38.27 -60.12 0.39
C LEU A 5 38.67 -58.66 0.54
N ALA A 6 37.92 -57.74 -0.05
CA ALA A 6 37.77 -56.39 0.48
C ALA A 6 36.52 -55.73 -0.09
N VAL A 7 35.48 -55.68 0.75
CA VAL A 7 34.62 -54.51 0.99
C VAL A 7 34.08 -53.75 -0.23
N HIS A 8 32.78 -53.89 -0.53
CA HIS A 8 31.94 -52.75 -0.93
C HIS A 8 30.45 -53.01 -0.62
N PRO A 9 29.88 -52.34 0.40
CA PRO A 9 28.45 -52.30 0.65
C PRO A 9 27.87 -50.94 0.24
N TYR A 10 27.58 -50.70 -1.04
CA TYR A 10 26.83 -49.50 -1.44
C TYR A 10 26.01 -49.76 -2.72
N LEU A 11 24.88 -50.45 -2.56
CA LEU A 11 23.75 -50.36 -3.48
C LEU A 11 22.53 -49.96 -2.65
N ARG A 12 22.47 -48.68 -2.27
CA ARG A 12 21.29 -48.07 -1.66
C ARG A 12 21.24 -46.59 -2.03
N CYS A 13 20.09 -46.20 -2.58
CA CYS A 13 19.60 -44.84 -2.90
C CYS A 13 19.89 -44.28 -4.31
N ASP A 14 19.06 -44.64 -5.30
CA ASP A 14 19.00 -43.96 -6.60
C ASP A 14 17.69 -43.18 -6.88
N ASP A 15 16.75 -43.06 -5.94
CA ASP A 15 15.48 -42.35 -6.18
C ASP A 15 15.45 -40.87 -5.74
N VAL A 16 16.49 -40.38 -5.06
CA VAL A 16 16.45 -39.03 -4.43
C VAL A 16 17.02 -37.94 -5.35
N SER A 17 17.80 -38.29 -6.37
CA SER A 17 18.52 -37.30 -7.18
C SER A 17 17.66 -36.65 -8.28
N LEU A 18 16.60 -37.33 -8.75
CA LEU A 18 15.69 -36.83 -9.78
C LEU A 18 14.50 -36.03 -9.24
N MET A 19 14.13 -36.19 -7.96
CA MET A 19 12.99 -35.45 -7.38
C MET A 19 13.27 -33.97 -7.15
N ARG A 20 14.52 -33.61 -6.83
CA ARG A 20 14.92 -32.22 -6.55
C ARG A 20 14.77 -31.29 -7.76
N PRO A 21 15.24 -31.64 -8.98
CA PRO A 21 15.03 -30.78 -10.15
C PRO A 21 13.55 -30.72 -10.56
N ALA A 22 12.78 -31.81 -10.41
CA ALA A 22 11.36 -31.82 -10.73
C ALA A 22 10.54 -30.88 -9.82
N LEU A 23 10.84 -30.87 -8.50
CA LEU A 23 10.21 -29.95 -7.55
C LEU A 23 10.61 -28.49 -7.80
N ALA A 24 11.87 -28.23 -8.15
CA ALA A 24 12.33 -26.89 -8.49
C ALA A 24 11.60 -26.34 -9.73
N MET A 25 11.42 -27.17 -10.77
CA MET A 25 10.67 -26.80 -11.97
C MET A 25 9.19 -26.59 -11.70
N ALA A 26 8.57 -27.43 -10.86
CA ALA A 26 7.18 -27.26 -10.44
C ALA A 26 6.98 -25.95 -9.65
N GLY A 27 7.90 -25.61 -8.75
CA GLY A 27 7.89 -24.35 -8.02
C GLY A 27 8.02 -23.13 -8.94
N LEU A 28 8.92 -23.20 -9.92
CA LEU A 28 9.12 -22.12 -10.90
C LEU A 28 7.88 -21.92 -11.80
N LEU A 29 7.23 -23.01 -12.22
CA LEU A 29 5.98 -22.95 -12.99
C LEU A 29 4.83 -22.34 -12.18
N LEU A 30 4.70 -22.69 -10.90
CA LEU A 30 3.70 -22.08 -10.02
C LEU A 30 3.96 -20.59 -9.79
N LEU A 31 5.22 -20.20 -9.67
CA LEU A 31 5.61 -18.79 -9.50
C LEU A 31 5.33 -17.98 -10.77
N LEU A 32 5.62 -18.54 -11.95
CA LEU A 32 5.25 -17.94 -13.24
C LEU A 32 3.73 -17.84 -13.40
N ALA A 33 2.97 -18.86 -13.01
CA ALA A 33 1.52 -18.84 -13.04
C ALA A 33 0.95 -17.75 -12.12
N ALA A 34 1.49 -17.58 -10.91
CA ALA A 34 1.09 -16.53 -9.98
C ALA A 34 1.41 -15.13 -10.52
N LEU A 35 2.57 -14.93 -11.15
CA LEU A 35 2.96 -13.66 -11.78
C LEU A 35 2.11 -13.33 -13.01
N LEU A 36 1.79 -14.33 -13.84
CA LEU A 36 0.91 -14.17 -14.99
C LEU A 36 -0.52 -13.85 -14.53
N TRP A 37 -1.02 -14.54 -13.51
CA TRP A 37 -2.32 -14.25 -12.90
C TRP A 37 -2.39 -12.82 -12.36
N ARG A 38 -1.34 -12.38 -11.64
CA ARG A 38 -1.22 -11.00 -11.17
C ARG A 38 -1.21 -10.00 -12.33
N ARG A 39 -0.45 -10.27 -13.40
CA ARG A 39 -0.41 -9.41 -14.60
C ARG A 39 -1.75 -9.36 -15.36
N LEU A 40 -2.46 -10.47 -15.49
CA LEU A 40 -3.79 -10.51 -16.12
C LEU A 40 -4.80 -9.71 -15.31
N ARG A 41 -4.80 -9.87 -13.98
CA ARG A 41 -5.65 -9.08 -13.08
C ARG A 41 -5.37 -7.58 -13.22
N TRP A 42 -4.10 -7.20 -13.35
CA TRP A 42 -3.70 -5.80 -13.55
C TRP A 42 -4.17 -5.23 -14.90
N ARG A 43 -4.20 -6.03 -15.97
CA ARG A 43 -4.71 -5.60 -17.28
C ARG A 43 -6.23 -5.44 -17.28
N GLN A 44 -6.96 -6.33 -16.63
CA GLN A 44 -8.42 -6.23 -16.52
C GLN A 44 -8.84 -5.01 -15.69
N SER A 45 -8.11 -4.68 -14.62
CA SER A 45 -8.32 -3.45 -13.85
C SER A 45 -8.04 -2.18 -14.66
N LYS A 46 -7.08 -2.18 -15.59
CA LYS A 46 -6.80 -1.00 -16.43
C LYS A 46 -7.90 -0.70 -17.45
N VAL A 47 -8.49 -1.73 -18.08
CA VAL A 47 -9.57 -1.55 -19.07
C VAL A 47 -10.85 -1.03 -18.40
N THR A 48 -11.15 -1.55 -17.20
CA THR A 48 -12.31 -1.09 -16.41
C THR A 48 -12.08 0.26 -15.73
N ALA A 49 -10.87 0.55 -15.26
CA ALA A 49 -10.49 1.87 -14.72
C ALA A 49 -10.54 2.99 -15.77
N SER A 50 -10.23 2.69 -17.05
CA SER A 50 -10.35 3.68 -18.12
C SER A 50 -11.81 4.06 -18.40
N ALA A 51 -12.74 3.11 -18.29
CA ALA A 51 -14.16 3.36 -18.47
C ALA A 51 -14.76 4.13 -17.28
N THR A 52 -14.35 3.81 -16.05
CA THR A 52 -14.84 4.49 -14.85
C THR A 52 -14.19 5.87 -14.62
N ALA A 53 -12.95 6.08 -15.05
CA ALA A 53 -12.31 7.39 -15.00
C ALA A 53 -12.95 8.40 -15.96
N ALA A 54 -13.41 7.94 -17.14
CA ALA A 54 -14.16 8.78 -18.07
C ALA A 54 -15.52 9.21 -17.47
N ASP A 55 -16.22 8.28 -16.83
CA ASP A 55 -17.51 8.54 -16.18
C ASP A 55 -17.38 9.46 -14.94
N LEU A 56 -16.32 9.28 -14.14
CA LEU A 56 -16.04 10.15 -12.98
C LEU A 56 -15.63 11.57 -13.41
N HIS A 57 -14.89 11.72 -14.51
CA HIS A 57 -14.57 13.04 -15.07
C HIS A 57 -15.84 13.74 -15.56
N GLN A 58 -16.77 13.01 -16.17
CA GLN A 58 -18.06 13.55 -16.63
C GLN A 58 -18.95 13.99 -15.45
N GLN A 59 -18.98 13.22 -14.36
CA GLN A 59 -19.71 13.57 -13.14
C GLN A 59 -19.12 14.78 -12.41
N LEU A 60 -17.79 14.94 -12.42
CA LEU A 60 -17.12 16.12 -11.87
C LEU A 60 -17.40 17.39 -12.69
N GLN A 61 -17.44 17.29 -14.02
CA GLN A 61 -17.79 18.43 -14.89
C GLN A 61 -19.25 18.86 -14.71
N LEU A 62 -20.18 17.90 -14.56
CA LEU A 62 -21.58 18.20 -14.26
C LEU A 62 -21.74 18.89 -12.91
N ARG A 63 -21.05 18.43 -11.86
CA ARG A 63 -21.08 19.12 -10.55
C ARG A 63 -20.46 20.51 -10.60
N LYS A 64 -19.38 20.69 -11.35
CA LYS A 64 -18.73 21.99 -11.53
C LYS A 64 -19.67 22.99 -12.20
N ALA A 65 -20.41 22.56 -13.22
CA ALA A 65 -21.41 23.40 -13.91
C ALA A 65 -22.59 23.79 -13.00
N THR A 66 -23.08 22.85 -12.17
CA THR A 66 -24.16 23.12 -11.20
C THR A 66 -23.71 24.05 -10.07
N GLN A 67 -22.44 23.99 -9.68
CA GLN A 67 -21.90 24.84 -8.61
C GLN A 67 -21.70 26.29 -9.05
N THR A 68 -21.31 26.52 -10.31
CA THR A 68 -21.22 27.87 -10.90
C THR A 68 -22.58 28.56 -11.08
N ALA A 69 -23.68 27.81 -11.12
CA ALA A 69 -25.03 28.39 -11.21
C ALA A 69 -25.58 28.87 -9.85
N LYS A 70 -25.00 28.43 -8.71
CA LYS A 70 -25.48 28.77 -7.36
C LYS A 70 -24.66 29.87 -6.67
N THR A 71 -23.53 30.29 -7.25
CA THR A 71 -22.64 31.34 -6.69
C THR A 71 -22.89 32.75 -7.26
N ALA A 72 -23.96 32.97 -8.03
CA ALA A 72 -24.34 34.31 -8.49
C ALA A 72 -25.19 35.10 -7.48
N ASP A 73 -25.75 34.45 -6.45
CA ASP A 73 -26.43 35.10 -5.33
C ASP A 73 -25.74 34.71 -4.03
N THR A 74 -25.54 35.68 -3.14
CA THR A 74 -24.87 35.60 -1.82
C THR A 74 -23.36 35.83 -1.82
N ALA A 75 -22.98 37.05 -2.21
CA ALA A 75 -21.79 37.70 -1.66
C ALA A 75 -22.13 38.22 -0.25
N ASP A 76 -21.75 37.48 0.80
CA ASP A 76 -21.14 38.06 2.01
C ASP A 76 -20.72 36.97 3.01
N THR A 77 -19.59 37.21 3.67
CA THR A 77 -19.12 36.57 4.91
C THR A 77 -18.37 35.22 4.87
N ALA A 78 -17.15 35.31 5.42
CA ALA A 78 -16.26 34.28 6.00
C ALA A 78 -15.30 33.51 5.07
N PRO A 79 -13.96 33.61 5.29
CA PRO A 79 -12.99 32.74 4.62
C PRO A 79 -13.15 31.29 5.12
N PRO A 80 -12.90 30.28 4.27
CA PRO A 80 -13.02 28.88 4.65
C PRO A 80 -12.02 28.55 5.78
N PRO A 81 -12.39 27.69 6.75
CA PRO A 81 -11.46 27.26 7.79
C PRO A 81 -10.27 26.56 7.13
N GLN A 82 -9.07 27.12 7.31
CA GLN A 82 -7.83 26.45 6.96
C GLN A 82 -7.77 25.14 7.77
N PRO A 83 -7.40 24.00 7.15
CA PRO A 83 -7.14 22.78 7.89
C PRO A 83 -6.07 23.08 8.94
N GLU A 84 -6.39 22.88 10.22
CA GLU A 84 -5.39 22.90 11.29
C GLU A 84 -4.27 21.96 10.85
N ALA A 85 -3.09 22.55 10.61
CA ALA A 85 -1.90 21.76 10.35
C ALA A 85 -1.71 20.87 11.57
N LEU A 86 -1.82 19.55 11.39
CA LEU A 86 -1.33 18.62 12.38
C LEU A 86 0.17 18.93 12.52
N ASP A 87 0.54 19.69 13.56
CA ASP A 87 1.93 20.06 13.85
C ASP A 87 2.81 18.83 14.09
N THR A 88 2.20 17.65 14.28
CA THR A 88 2.88 16.36 14.42
C THR A 88 2.65 15.50 13.17
N PRO A 89 3.72 15.01 12.50
CA PRO A 89 3.57 14.13 11.36
C PRO A 89 2.84 12.83 11.75
N PRO A 90 2.07 12.21 10.83
CA PRO A 90 1.32 10.98 11.09
C PRO A 90 2.21 9.72 11.20
N PHE A 91 3.51 9.90 11.48
CA PHE A 91 4.54 8.88 11.56
C PHE A 91 5.62 9.26 12.57
N GLU A 92 6.23 8.25 13.19
CA GLU A 92 7.36 8.43 14.11
C GLU A 92 8.67 8.63 13.35
N LEU A 93 9.15 9.88 13.26
CA LEU A 93 10.38 10.21 12.53
C LEU A 93 11.60 9.42 13.05
N ALA A 94 11.73 9.29 14.38
CA ALA A 94 12.82 8.54 15.01
C ALA A 94 12.83 7.05 14.61
N ARG A 95 11.66 6.47 14.32
CA ARG A 95 11.56 5.08 13.85
C ARG A 95 12.00 4.96 12.39
N LEU A 96 11.59 5.90 11.55
CA LEU A 96 12.06 5.96 10.16
C LEU A 96 13.57 6.16 10.09
N ASP A 97 14.13 7.00 10.97
CA ASP A 97 15.57 7.21 11.10
C ASP A 97 16.29 5.92 11.49
N ALA A 98 15.72 5.15 12.43
CA ALA A 98 16.28 3.86 12.84
C ALA A 98 16.20 2.78 11.74
N MET A 99 15.16 2.82 10.89
CA MET A 99 14.94 1.81 9.84
C MET A 99 15.69 2.10 8.54
N PHE A 100 15.76 3.37 8.15
CA PHE A 100 16.19 3.79 6.81
C PHE A 100 17.37 4.79 6.83
N GLY A 101 17.90 5.10 8.01
CA GLY A 101 18.91 6.15 8.18
C GLY A 101 18.31 7.54 8.05
N TYR A 102 19.13 8.59 7.98
CA TYR A 102 18.69 10.00 8.05
C TYR A 102 18.38 10.63 6.68
N ASP A 103 18.40 9.86 5.59
CA ASP A 103 18.08 10.37 4.25
C ASP A 103 16.57 10.60 4.10
N ARG A 104 16.16 11.87 4.22
CA ARG A 104 14.76 12.31 4.13
C ARG A 104 14.14 12.03 2.77
N ARG A 105 14.93 12.08 1.69
CA ARG A 105 14.44 11.80 0.33
C ARG A 105 14.13 10.31 0.19
N LEU A 106 15.07 9.45 0.60
CA LEU A 106 14.87 7.99 0.60
C LEU A 106 13.68 7.59 1.48
N GLN A 107 13.58 8.14 2.70
CA GLN A 107 12.44 7.90 3.58
C GLN A 107 11.11 8.28 2.93
N GLY A 108 11.06 9.45 2.27
CA GLY A 108 9.89 9.88 1.52
C GLY A 108 9.53 8.94 0.37
N GLU A 109 10.51 8.47 -0.40
CA GLU A 109 10.28 7.49 -1.48
C GLU A 109 9.72 6.16 -0.95
N ILE A 110 10.26 5.65 0.16
CA ILE A 110 9.77 4.42 0.81
C ILE A 110 8.34 4.60 1.33
N LEU A 111 8.05 5.72 1.98
CA LEU A 111 6.69 6.01 2.44
C LEU A 111 5.71 6.21 1.26
N ALA A 112 6.16 6.80 0.15
CA ALA A 112 5.34 6.92 -1.05
C ALA A 112 4.97 5.55 -1.64
N LEU A 113 5.91 4.60 -1.64
CA LEU A 113 5.65 3.20 -2.03
C LEU A 113 4.62 2.55 -1.09
N PHE A 114 4.77 2.74 0.22
CA PHE A 114 3.80 2.27 1.21
C PHE A 114 2.40 2.86 0.95
N VAL A 115 2.30 4.16 0.67
CA VAL A 115 1.02 4.83 0.37
C VAL A 115 0.37 4.22 -0.87
N ALA A 116 1.13 4.00 -1.94
CA ALA A 116 0.63 3.40 -3.17
C ALA A 116 0.11 1.97 -2.95
N GLU A 117 0.85 1.16 -2.21
CA GLU A 117 0.47 -0.22 -1.90
C GLU A 117 -0.77 -0.28 -0.99
N THR A 118 -0.83 0.58 0.02
CA THR A 118 -1.99 0.69 0.91
C THR A 118 -3.24 1.15 0.17
N ARG A 119 -3.10 2.06 -0.80
CA ARG A 119 -4.23 2.49 -1.66
C ARG A 119 -4.82 1.32 -2.46
N ASP A 120 -3.98 0.42 -2.96
CA ASP A 120 -4.44 -0.81 -3.64
C ASP A 120 -5.20 -1.74 -2.69
N ARG A 121 -4.69 -1.92 -1.46
CA ARG A 121 -5.39 -2.68 -0.42
C ARG A 121 -6.75 -2.08 -0.07
N LEU A 122 -6.82 -0.76 0.10
CA LEU A 122 -8.09 -0.06 0.36
C LEU A 122 -9.08 -0.19 -0.81
N ALA A 123 -8.61 -0.21 -2.06
CA ALA A 123 -9.47 -0.52 -3.21
C ALA A 123 -9.99 -1.97 -3.16
N GLY A 124 -9.15 -2.91 -2.74
CA GLY A 124 -9.54 -4.30 -2.49
C GLY A 124 -10.59 -4.44 -1.38
N ILE A 125 -10.43 -3.70 -0.28
CA ILE A 125 -11.43 -3.64 0.81
C ILE A 125 -12.75 -3.09 0.28
N ALA A 126 -12.73 -1.98 -0.46
CA ALA A 126 -13.93 -1.41 -1.07
C ALA A 126 -14.66 -2.43 -1.96
N HIS A 127 -13.92 -3.21 -2.75
CA HIS A 127 -14.49 -4.27 -3.57
C HIS A 127 -15.13 -5.39 -2.72
N ALA A 128 -14.43 -5.87 -1.69
CA ALA A 128 -14.95 -6.87 -0.78
C ALA A 128 -16.25 -6.41 -0.07
N LEU A 129 -16.32 -5.13 0.31
CA LEU A 129 -17.51 -4.53 0.93
C LEU A 129 -18.70 -4.37 -0.02
N ARG A 130 -18.44 -4.12 -1.32
CA ARG A 130 -19.49 -4.14 -2.36
C ARG A 130 -20.06 -5.54 -2.58
N CYS A 131 -19.22 -6.56 -2.44
CA CYS A 131 -19.63 -7.96 -2.53
C CYS A 131 -20.15 -8.54 -1.21
N GLU A 132 -20.24 -7.72 -0.14
CA GLU A 132 -20.67 -8.14 1.21
C GLU A 132 -19.84 -9.29 1.78
N ARG A 133 -18.54 -9.33 1.47
CA ARG A 133 -17.60 -10.36 1.96
C ARG A 133 -16.69 -9.77 3.05
N PRO A 134 -17.00 -9.99 4.35
CA PRO A 134 -16.19 -9.43 5.44
C PRO A 134 -14.82 -10.09 5.57
N ALA A 135 -14.69 -11.38 5.27
CA ALA A 135 -13.42 -12.10 5.42
C ALA A 135 -12.29 -11.57 4.50
N PRO A 136 -12.49 -11.35 3.19
CA PRO A 136 -11.49 -10.71 2.34
C PRO A 136 -11.15 -9.27 2.76
N ALA A 137 -12.14 -8.48 3.18
CA ALA A 137 -11.91 -7.14 3.70
C ALA A 137 -11.02 -7.15 4.95
N ARG A 138 -11.27 -8.09 5.86
CA ARG A 138 -10.47 -8.32 7.07
C ARG A 138 -9.03 -8.69 6.75
N MET A 139 -8.81 -9.60 5.79
CA MET A 139 -7.45 -10.02 5.40
C MET A 139 -6.63 -8.82 4.89
N LEU A 140 -7.21 -8.00 4.03
CA LEU A 140 -6.54 -6.80 3.52
C LEU A 140 -6.31 -5.76 4.61
N ALA A 141 -7.25 -5.60 5.56
CA ALA A 141 -7.05 -4.75 6.73
C ALA A 141 -5.90 -5.26 7.60
N GLN A 142 -5.74 -6.58 7.77
CA GLN A 142 -4.63 -7.16 8.52
C GLN A 142 -3.27 -6.87 7.85
N GLU A 143 -3.17 -6.95 6.53
CA GLU A 143 -1.93 -6.57 5.83
C GLU A 143 -1.56 -5.08 6.08
N ILE A 144 -2.57 -4.21 6.21
CA ILE A 144 -2.36 -2.81 6.59
C ILE A 144 -1.88 -2.71 8.05
N VAL A 145 -2.43 -3.49 8.98
CA VAL A 145 -1.98 -3.54 10.38
C VAL A 145 -0.49 -3.87 10.47
N ASP A 146 -0.06 -4.92 9.78
CA ASP A 146 1.31 -5.44 9.85
C ASP A 146 2.31 -4.42 9.30
N SER A 147 2.00 -3.84 8.14
CA SER A 147 2.87 -2.89 7.45
C SER A 147 2.89 -1.50 8.13
N SER A 148 1.75 -1.03 8.64
CA SER A 148 1.67 0.25 9.37
C SER A 148 2.40 0.22 10.71
N TYR A 149 2.36 -0.90 11.43
CA TYR A 149 3.09 -1.07 12.69
C TYR A 149 4.60 -0.99 12.47
N ALA A 150 5.10 -1.69 11.44
CA ALA A 150 6.52 -1.68 11.11
C ALA A 150 7.01 -0.25 10.84
N MET A 151 6.23 0.56 10.13
CA MET A 151 6.59 1.93 9.74
C MET A 151 6.30 3.00 10.81
N GLY A 152 5.75 2.64 11.97
CA GLY A 152 5.41 3.60 13.03
C GLY A 152 4.22 4.52 12.68
N LEU A 153 3.28 4.03 11.87
CA LEU A 153 2.11 4.77 11.42
C LEU A 153 0.94 4.55 12.37
N LEU A 154 1.07 5.02 13.62
CA LEU A 154 0.14 4.72 14.71
C LEU A 154 -1.34 5.02 14.38
N PRO A 155 -1.70 6.17 13.78
CA PRO A 155 -3.11 6.45 13.45
C PRO A 155 -3.69 5.44 12.45
N LEU A 156 -2.92 5.12 11.41
CA LEU A 156 -3.32 4.16 10.37
C LEU A 156 -3.40 2.74 10.94
N HIS A 157 -2.45 2.36 11.80
CA HIS A 157 -2.43 1.07 12.48
C HIS A 157 -3.66 0.86 13.35
N ALA A 158 -4.03 1.86 14.15
CA ALA A 158 -5.20 1.80 15.03
C ALA A 158 -6.50 1.58 14.25
N LEU A 159 -6.71 2.35 13.17
CA LEU A 159 -7.87 2.21 12.29
C LEU A 159 -7.91 0.85 11.59
N ALA A 160 -6.77 0.38 11.08
CA ALA A 160 -6.68 -0.92 10.42
C ALA A 160 -7.01 -2.06 11.39
N ARG A 161 -6.55 -1.97 12.64
CA ARG A 161 -6.86 -2.94 13.68
C ARG A 161 -8.34 -2.95 14.04
N GLN A 162 -8.98 -1.78 14.14
CA GLN A 162 -10.43 -1.69 14.32
C GLN A 162 -11.18 -2.34 13.16
N ALA A 163 -10.71 -2.15 11.92
CA ALA A 163 -11.31 -2.78 10.75
C ALA A 163 -11.16 -4.31 10.79
N VAL A 164 -10.02 -4.83 11.25
CA VAL A 164 -9.86 -6.28 11.46
C VAL A 164 -10.88 -6.81 12.47
N HIS A 165 -11.06 -6.13 13.60
CA HIS A 165 -12.04 -6.51 14.61
C HIS A 165 -13.48 -6.48 14.08
N ALA A 166 -13.88 -5.40 13.38
CA ALA A 166 -15.18 -5.31 12.72
C ALA A 166 -15.40 -6.45 11.70
N GLY A 167 -14.33 -6.86 11.00
CA GLY A 167 -14.36 -7.99 10.08
C GLY A 167 -14.46 -9.37 10.75
N PHE A 168 -14.09 -9.53 12.02
CA PHE A 168 -14.40 -10.75 12.79
C PHE A 168 -15.85 -10.76 13.26
N SER A 169 -16.39 -9.60 13.65
CA SER A 169 -17.78 -9.43 14.05
C SER A 169 -18.77 -9.40 12.87
N ASN A 170 -18.27 -9.46 11.62
CA ASN A 170 -19.04 -9.31 10.38
C ASN A 170 -19.87 -7.99 10.32
N ASP A 171 -19.41 -6.93 11.00
CA ASP A 171 -20.06 -5.63 10.97
C ASP A 171 -19.64 -4.87 9.70
N ILE A 172 -20.37 -5.11 8.61
CA ILE A 172 -20.16 -4.45 7.32
C ILE A 172 -20.38 -2.92 7.42
N GLY A 173 -21.28 -2.48 8.29
CA GLY A 173 -21.56 -1.06 8.51
C GLY A 173 -20.36 -0.34 9.13
N ALA A 174 -19.79 -0.93 10.19
CA ALA A 174 -18.55 -0.44 10.80
C ALA A 174 -17.37 -0.51 9.82
N LEU A 175 -17.23 -1.59 9.05
CA LEU A 175 -16.17 -1.69 8.04
C LEU A 175 -16.24 -0.60 6.98
N ARG A 176 -17.44 -0.19 6.54
CA ARG A 176 -17.60 0.91 5.56
C ARG A 176 -17.16 2.26 6.14
N ARG A 177 -17.49 2.53 7.41
CA ARG A 177 -17.04 3.75 8.12
C ARG A 177 -15.52 3.74 8.27
N LEU A 178 -14.97 2.65 8.79
CA LEU A 178 -13.53 2.48 8.98
C LEU A 178 -12.75 2.51 7.66
N HIS A 179 -13.34 2.04 6.56
CA HIS A 179 -12.74 2.16 5.22
C HIS A 179 -12.62 3.63 4.79
N ALA A 180 -13.63 4.46 5.07
CA ALA A 180 -13.55 5.90 4.82
C ALA A 180 -12.49 6.57 5.72
N ASP A 181 -12.45 6.21 7.01
CA ASP A 181 -11.45 6.74 7.95
C ASP A 181 -10.02 6.37 7.54
N LEU A 182 -9.81 5.14 7.07
CA LEU A 182 -8.53 4.67 6.53
C LEU A 182 -8.12 5.45 5.27
N LEU A 183 -9.05 5.80 4.39
CA LEU A 183 -8.77 6.64 3.23
C LEU A 183 -8.34 8.05 3.64
N MET A 184 -9.00 8.64 4.64
CA MET A 184 -8.63 9.96 5.17
C MET A 184 -7.23 9.93 5.82
N ALA A 185 -6.96 8.92 6.66
CA ALA A 185 -5.64 8.76 7.28
C ALA A 185 -4.53 8.56 6.24
N LEU A 186 -4.82 7.83 5.15
CA LEU A 186 -3.87 7.63 4.05
C LEU A 186 -3.62 8.92 3.25
N ASP A 187 -4.63 9.77 3.10
CA ASP A 187 -4.47 11.08 2.45
C ASP A 187 -3.57 12.01 3.28
N VAL A 188 -3.82 12.10 4.59
CA VAL A 188 -2.97 12.84 5.53
C VAL A 188 -1.52 12.34 5.48
N LEU A 189 -1.32 11.01 5.43
CA LEU A 189 0.01 10.44 5.25
C LEU A 189 0.63 10.85 3.91
N SER A 190 -0.11 10.79 2.81
CA SER A 190 0.37 11.19 1.48
C SER A 190 0.81 12.65 1.43
N GLN A 191 0.08 13.54 2.11
CA GLN A 191 0.43 14.95 2.22
C GLN A 191 1.72 15.14 3.03
N ALA A 192 1.85 14.45 4.17
CA ALA A 192 3.05 14.49 5.00
C ALA A 192 4.29 13.94 4.28
N VAL A 193 4.14 12.89 3.46
CA VAL A 193 5.22 12.36 2.61
C VAL A 193 5.70 13.39 1.59
N THR A 194 4.75 14.11 0.97
CA THR A 194 5.08 15.18 0.02
C THR A 194 5.86 16.30 0.71
N ALA A 195 5.43 16.71 1.90
CA ALA A 195 6.12 17.72 2.71
C ALA A 195 7.56 17.29 3.07
N LEU A 196 7.75 16.02 3.45
CA LEU A 196 9.07 15.44 3.76
C LEU A 196 10.02 15.51 2.56
N GLN A 197 9.53 15.16 1.36
CA GLN A 197 10.31 15.19 0.13
C GLN A 197 10.66 16.62 -0.32
N THR A 198 9.71 17.55 -0.21
CA THR A 198 9.97 18.96 -0.55
C THR A 198 10.96 19.62 0.41
N GLY A 199 10.90 19.29 1.70
CA GLY A 199 11.87 19.78 2.68
C GLY A 199 13.28 19.24 2.43
N ALA A 200 13.40 17.98 2.00
CA ALA A 200 14.69 17.38 1.64
C ALA A 200 15.33 18.08 0.42
N ALA A 201 14.56 18.38 -0.62
CA ALA A 201 15.06 19.06 -1.81
C ALA A 201 15.60 20.47 -1.50
N GLN A 202 14.94 21.21 -0.61
CA GLN A 202 15.36 22.57 -0.26
C GLN A 202 16.68 22.61 0.52
N VAL A 203 16.97 21.59 1.35
CA VAL A 203 18.23 21.49 2.10
C VAL A 203 19.40 21.14 1.19
N ASP A 204 19.17 20.31 0.17
CA ASP A 204 20.20 19.92 -0.81
C ASP A 204 20.60 21.13 -1.68
N ASP A 205 19.62 21.91 -2.15
CA ASP A 205 19.86 23.13 -2.94
C ASP A 205 20.64 24.22 -2.16
N CYS A 206 20.36 24.39 -0.87
CA CYS A 206 21.08 25.36 -0.02
C CYS A 206 22.52 24.93 0.26
N SER A 207 22.78 23.62 0.33
CA SER A 207 24.11 23.07 0.62
C SER A 207 25.04 23.15 -0.61
N GLY A 208 24.48 23.20 -1.82
CA GLY A 208 25.23 23.30 -3.08
C GLY A 208 25.79 24.70 -3.41
N MET A 209 25.31 25.77 -2.76
CA MET A 209 25.79 27.15 -3.03
C MET A 209 27.10 27.52 -2.33
N GLY A 210 27.64 26.65 -1.46
CA GLY A 210 28.79 26.93 -0.62
C GLY A 210 30.09 26.25 -1.04
N SER A 211 30.46 26.23 -2.32
CA SER A 211 31.84 25.90 -2.76
C SER A 211 32.04 26.17 -4.24
N ARG A 212 32.49 27.38 -4.60
CA ARG A 212 33.38 27.56 -5.75
C ARG A 212 34.51 28.52 -5.37
N PRO A 213 35.77 28.16 -5.68
CA PRO A 213 36.94 28.99 -5.44
C PRO A 213 36.94 30.25 -6.33
#